data_AF-A0A1H8YBD7-F1
#
_entry.id   AF-A0A1H8YBD7-F1
#
_cell.length_a   1.000
_cell.length_b   1.000
_cell.length_c   1.000
_cell.angle_alpha   90.00
_cell.angle_beta   90.00
_cell.angle_gamma   90.00
#
_symmetry.space_group_name_H-M   'P 1'
#
loop_
_entity.id
_entity.type
_entity.pdbx_description
1 polymer ?
#
loop_
_entity_poly.entity_id
_entity_poly.type
_entity_poly.pdbx_seq_one_letter_code
_entity_poly.pdbx_strand_id
1 'polypeptide(L)'
;MRAAPAPASNDKELKRLSGVLKPLHVPKMPLTAPPPRDSRFRSPLKLSQVHWVLPEAVVEVTSLTWTEDNLLRQVSYQAQREDKVKSAR
;
A
#
# COMPACT_ATOMS: atom_id res chain seq x y z
N MET A 1 -7.52 10.60 22.45
CA MET A 1 -6.64 9.41 22.33
C MET A 1 -5.49 9.78 21.43
N ARG A 2 -4.25 9.68 21.91
CA ARG A 2 -3.05 9.98 21.11
C ARG A 2 -2.56 8.65 20.55
N ALA A 3 -2.66 8.46 19.23
CA ALA A 3 -2.09 7.28 18.59
C ALA A 3 -0.60 7.21 18.93
N ALA A 4 -0.12 6.04 19.39
CA ALA A 4 1.30 5.80 19.50
C ALA A 4 1.95 6.05 18.13
N PRO A 5 3.17 6.62 18.06
CA PRO A 5 3.84 6.79 16.78
C PRO A 5 3.98 5.41 16.13
N ALA A 6 3.38 5.27 14.96
CA ALA A 6 3.56 4.12 14.09
C ALA A 6 5.06 3.83 13.92
N PRO A 7 5.53 2.57 14.00
CA PRO A 7 6.89 2.26 13.61
C PRO A 7 7.03 2.64 12.13
N ALA A 8 7.86 3.65 11.85
CA ALA A 8 8.18 4.03 10.49
C ALA A 8 8.80 2.82 9.78
N SER A 9 8.41 2.58 8.52
CA SER A 9 9.07 1.58 7.66
C SER A 9 10.58 1.88 7.66
N ASN A 10 11.37 0.96 8.21
CA ASN A 10 12.83 1.05 8.22
C ASN A 10 13.42 0.20 7.09
N ASP A 11 14.70 0.39 6.77
CA ASP A 11 15.36 -0.30 5.65
C ASP A 11 15.30 -1.83 5.75
N LYS A 12 15.34 -2.37 6.97
CA LYS A 12 15.21 -3.82 7.21
C LYS A 12 13.84 -4.32 6.77
N GLU A 13 12.78 -3.60 7.14
CA GLU A 13 11.41 -3.95 6.79
C GLU A 13 11.14 -3.76 5.30
N LEU A 14 11.66 -2.69 4.69
CA LEU A 14 11.59 -2.49 3.24
C LEU A 14 12.28 -3.63 2.48
N LYS A 15 13.45 -4.08 2.95
CA LYS A 15 14.15 -5.23 2.36
C LYS A 15 13.33 -6.52 2.50
N ARG A 16 12.73 -6.77 3.66
CA ARG A 16 11.85 -7.94 3.89
C ARG A 16 10.64 -7.89 2.97
N LEU A 17 9.90 -6.78 2.94
CA LEU A 17 8.74 -6.58 2.08
C LEU A 17 9.09 -6.73 0.60
N SER A 18 10.26 -6.23 0.16
CA SER A 18 10.71 -6.45 -1.22
C SER A 18 10.85 -7.94 -1.55
N GLY A 19 11.28 -8.78 -0.61
CA GLY A 19 11.35 -10.23 -0.78
C GLY A 19 9.97 -10.88 -0.91
N VAL A 20 9.01 -10.43 -0.10
CA VAL A 20 7.61 -10.91 -0.14
C VAL A 20 6.91 -10.52 -1.44
N LEU A 21 7.15 -9.30 -1.94
CA LEU A 21 6.43 -8.77 -3.10
C LEU A 21 7.01 -9.21 -4.45
N LYS A 22 8.32 -9.50 -4.53
CA LYS A 22 8.99 -9.98 -5.75
C LYS A 22 8.28 -11.15 -6.46
N PRO A 23 7.91 -12.25 -5.79
CA PRO A 23 7.24 -13.37 -6.45
C PRO A 23 5.80 -13.05 -6.90
N LEU A 24 5.20 -11.98 -6.37
CA LEU A 24 3.85 -11.55 -6.73
C LEU A 24 3.81 -10.62 -7.94
N HIS A 25 4.97 -10.28 -8.51
CA HIS A 25 5.06 -9.35 -9.63
C HIS A 25 4.23 -9.79 -10.84
N VAL A 26 3.47 -8.86 -11.38
CA VAL A 26 2.71 -9.03 -12.63
C VAL A 26 3.00 -7.87 -13.58
N PRO A 27 3.07 -8.10 -14.90
CA PRO A 27 3.41 -7.04 -15.85
C PRO A 27 2.25 -6.05 -16.10
N LYS A 28 1.03 -6.40 -15.70
CA LYS A 28 -0.18 -5.61 -15.94
C LYS A 28 -0.87 -5.29 -14.60
N MET A 29 -1.54 -4.13 -14.56
CA MET A 29 -2.31 -3.68 -13.42
C MET A 29 -3.42 -4.69 -13.05
N PRO A 30 -3.48 -5.19 -11.81
CA PRO A 30 -4.47 -6.18 -11.38
C PRO A 30 -5.73 -5.56 -10.76
N LEU A 31 -5.80 -4.23 -10.65
CA LEU A 31 -6.94 -3.52 -10.09
C LEU A 31 -8.08 -3.40 -11.12
N THR A 32 -9.32 -3.47 -10.65
CA THR A 32 -10.52 -3.29 -11.50
C THR A 32 -10.59 -1.90 -12.13
N ALA A 33 -10.05 -0.89 -11.45
CA ALA A 33 -9.97 0.48 -11.93
C ALA A 33 -8.56 1.05 -11.71
N PRO A 34 -8.07 1.94 -12.58
CA PRO A 34 -6.77 2.58 -12.39
C PRO A 34 -6.80 3.49 -11.16
N PRO A 35 -5.65 3.65 -10.46
CA PRO A 35 -5.57 4.61 -9.37
C PRO A 35 -5.86 6.03 -9.88
N PRO A 36 -6.54 6.88 -9.09
CA PRO A 36 -6.78 8.28 -9.44
C PRO A 36 -5.46 8.99 -9.79
N ARG A 37 -5.49 9.77 -10.88
CA ARG A 37 -4.29 10.40 -11.47
C ARG A 37 -4.17 11.88 -11.13
N ASP A 38 -5.27 12.47 -10.68
CA ASP A 38 -5.41 13.81 -10.18
C ASP A 38 -4.71 13.95 -8.82
N SER A 39 -3.81 14.93 -8.75
CA SER A 39 -2.63 14.97 -7.89
C SER A 39 -2.95 15.09 -6.40
N ARG A 40 -2.78 13.97 -5.66
CA ARG A 40 -2.50 13.96 -4.21
C ARG A 40 -1.11 13.44 -3.84
N PHE A 41 -0.45 12.76 -4.78
CA PHE A 41 1.00 12.70 -4.77
C PHE A 41 1.49 14.10 -5.09
N ARG A 42 2.47 14.62 -4.33
CA ARG A 42 3.10 15.94 -4.52
C ARG A 42 3.61 16.15 -5.96
N SER A 43 3.61 15.10 -6.79
CA SER A 43 3.81 15.11 -8.25
C SER A 43 2.92 14.03 -8.90
N PRO A 44 2.61 14.12 -10.21
CA PRO A 44 1.83 13.10 -10.92
C PRO A 44 2.43 11.70 -10.77
N LEU A 45 1.59 10.68 -10.58
CA LEU A 45 2.03 9.29 -10.49
C LEU A 45 2.65 8.85 -11.82
N LYS A 46 3.97 8.61 -11.82
CA LYS A 46 4.69 8.05 -12.97
C LYS A 46 4.49 6.55 -13.01
N LEU A 47 3.51 6.09 -13.79
CA LEU A 47 3.21 4.65 -13.90
C LEU A 47 4.39 3.80 -14.36
N SER A 48 5.37 4.39 -15.07
CA SER A 48 6.61 3.70 -15.45
C SER A 48 7.49 3.29 -14.27
N GLN A 49 7.26 3.84 -13.07
CA GLN A 49 7.97 3.50 -11.84
C GLN A 49 7.17 2.58 -10.92
N VAL A 50 5.97 2.16 -11.34
CA VAL A 50 5.10 1.30 -10.56
C VAL A 50 5.38 -0.16 -10.91
N HIS A 51 5.69 -0.97 -9.90
CA HIS A 51 5.73 -2.42 -10.01
C HIS A 51 4.37 -2.98 -9.58
N TRP A 52 3.65 -3.61 -10.51
CA TRP A 52 2.37 -4.23 -10.19
C TRP A 52 2.59 -5.59 -9.53
N VAL A 53 1.77 -5.89 -8.51
CA VAL A 53 1.80 -7.15 -7.79
C VAL A 53 0.40 -7.71 -7.62
N LEU A 54 0.25 -9.03 -7.59
CA LEU A 54 -1.00 -9.68 -7.21
C LEU A 54 -1.42 -9.22 -5.80
N PRO A 55 -2.73 -8.99 -5.55
CA PRO A 55 -3.24 -8.51 -4.26
C PRO A 55 -3.34 -9.64 -3.22
N GLU A 56 -2.22 -10.29 -2.92
CA GLU A 56 -2.12 -11.38 -1.92
C GLU A 56 -1.70 -10.88 -0.54
N ALA A 57 -0.81 -9.89 -0.48
CA ALA A 57 -0.25 -9.41 0.78
C ALA A 57 -1.20 -8.41 1.46
N VAL A 58 -1.62 -8.72 2.69
CA VAL A 58 -2.41 -7.82 3.53
C VAL A 58 -1.48 -7.02 4.44
N VAL A 59 -1.72 -5.71 4.54
CA VAL A 59 -0.96 -4.82 5.43
C VAL A 59 -1.90 -4.04 6.34
N GLU A 60 -1.42 -3.75 7.54
CA GLU A 60 -2.08 -2.85 8.47
C GLU A 60 -1.51 -1.44 8.32
N VAL A 61 -2.40 -0.46 8.33
CA VAL A 61 -2.07 0.95 8.25
C VAL A 61 -2.81 1.73 9.31
N THR A 62 -2.20 2.81 9.79
CA THR A 62 -2.92 3.87 10.51
C THR A 62 -3.15 5.03 9.55
N SER A 63 -4.24 5.77 9.74
CA SER A 63 -4.58 6.94 8.93
C SER A 63 -5.27 7.99 9.79
N LEU A 64 -5.24 9.25 9.34
CA LEU A 64 -5.93 10.33 10.04
C LEU A 64 -7.43 10.30 9.74
N THR A 65 -7.81 10.13 8.47
CA THR A 65 -9.20 10.18 8.03
C THR A 65 -9.41 9.49 6.69
N TRP A 66 -10.65 9.07 6.46
CA TRP A 66 -11.19 8.84 5.12
C TRP A 66 -11.46 10.17 4.42
N THR A 67 -11.33 10.16 3.10
CA THR A 67 -11.64 11.29 2.23
C THR A 67 -12.92 11.00 1.45
N GLU A 68 -13.58 12.05 0.95
CA GLU A 68 -14.83 11.92 0.17
C GLU A 68 -14.66 11.04 -1.07
N ASP A 69 -13.45 10.99 -1.64
CA ASP A 69 -13.06 10.15 -2.77
C ASP A 69 -12.66 8.71 -2.35
N ASN A 70 -13.03 8.26 -1.14
CA ASN A 70 -12.77 6.92 -0.61
C ASN A 70 -11.28 6.52 -0.53
N LEU A 71 -10.39 7.49 -0.33
CA LEU A 71 -8.98 7.23 -0.03
C LEU A 71 -8.62 7.59 1.42
N LEU A 72 -7.51 7.05 1.89
CA LEU A 72 -6.96 7.34 3.22
C LEU A 72 -5.98 8.51 3.19
N ARG A 73 -6.08 9.43 4.17
CA ARG A 73 -5.18 10.59 4.32
C ARG A 73 -4.20 10.40 5.48
N GLN A 74 -2.94 10.82 5.26
CA GLN A 74 -1.83 10.69 6.21
C GLN A 74 -1.64 9.24 6.70
N VAL A 75 -1.37 8.35 5.74
CA VAL A 75 -1.25 6.92 5.99
C VAL A 75 0.15 6.57 6.47
N SER A 76 0.25 5.75 7.52
CA SER A 76 1.50 5.13 7.94
C SER A 76 1.34 3.62 7.96
N TYR A 77 2.27 2.92 7.30
CA TYR A 77 2.43 1.48 7.43
C TYR A 77 2.66 1.09 8.90
N GLN A 78 2.06 -0.01 9.33
CA GLN A 78 2.33 -0.63 10.65
C GLN A 78 3.08 -1.95 10.49
N ALA A 79 2.47 -2.91 9.79
CA ALA A 79 2.99 -4.27 9.65
C ALA A 79 2.27 -5.03 8.53
N GLN A 80 2.89 -6.10 8.04
CA GLN A 80 2.22 -7.10 7.22
C GLN A 80 1.38 -8.01 8.12
N ARG A 81 0.19 -8.37 7.67
CA ARG A 81 -0.76 -9.24 8.37
C ARG A 81 -0.78 -10.62 7.73
N GLU A 82 0.17 -11.46 8.10
CA GLU A 82 0.27 -12.85 7.62
C GLU A 82 -0.88 -13.74 8.14
N ASP A 83 -1.50 -13.33 9.24
CA ASP A 83 -2.70 -13.95 9.81
C ASP A 83 -3.95 -13.73 8.95
N LYS A 84 -3.90 -12.83 7.97
CA LYS A 84 -5.03 -12.48 7.12
C LYS A 84 -4.76 -12.92 5.69
N VAL A 85 -5.68 -13.72 5.18
CA VAL A 85 -5.79 -13.95 3.74
C VAL A 85 -6.51 -12.78 3.09
N LYS A 86 -6.17 -12.50 1.83
CA LYS A 86 -7.03 -11.63 1.01
C LYS A 86 -8.46 -12.17 1.06
N SER A 87 -9.43 -11.28 1.27
CA SER A 87 -10.82 -11.66 1.04
C SER A 87 -11.00 -11.89 -0.45
N ALA A 88 -11.45 -13.10 -0.83
CA ALA A 88 -11.87 -13.36 -2.20
C ALA A 88 -12.97 -12.34 -2.57
N ARG A 89 -12.78 -11.65 -3.69
CA ARG A 89 -13.81 -10.83 -4.31
C ARG A 89 -14.40 -11.59 -5.48
#